data_AF-A0A0B1P5D4-F1
#
_entry.id   AF-A0A0B1P5D4-F1
#
_cell.length_a   1.000
_cell.length_b   1.000
_cell.length_c   1.000
_cell.angle_alpha   90.00
_cell.angle_beta   90.00
_cell.angle_gamma   90.00
#
_symmetry.space_group_name_H-M   'P 1'
#
loop_
_entity.id
_entity.type
_entity.pdbx_description
1 polymer ?
#
loop_
_entity_poly.entity_id
_entity_poly.type
_entity_poly.pdbx_seq_one_letter_code
_entity_poly.pdbx_strand_id
1 'polypeptide(L)'
;MSDAAVRALWARICYSRLQGQENSSDVNEKSKEEFPIALLFCDNKAALTLTHGLKSTSAIRHIRTSFHHIVDEVRQGTLCTNWVPGKDMLADGLTKPLGRIQFEDKRRRIGVRDVEKWIDQKT
;
A
#
# COMPACT_ATOMS: atom_id res chain seq x y z
N MET A 1 -7.53 -6.53 3.17
CA MET A 1 -6.81 -5.26 3.36
C MET A 1 -7.56 -4.45 4.42
N SER A 2 -6.85 -3.87 5.39
CA SER A 2 -7.46 -3.05 6.45
C SER A 2 -7.87 -1.68 5.89
N ASP A 3 -8.92 -1.08 6.47
CA ASP A 3 -9.49 0.21 6.05
C ASP A 3 -8.45 1.35 6.06
N ALA A 4 -7.51 1.29 7.00
CA ALA A 4 -6.38 2.21 7.13
C ALA A 4 -5.43 2.17 5.92
N ALA A 5 -5.15 0.98 5.36
CA ALA A 5 -4.29 0.84 4.19
C ALA A 5 -4.94 1.47 2.94
N VAL A 6 -6.25 1.32 2.81
CA VAL A 6 -7.03 1.91 1.71
C VAL A 6 -7.03 3.44 1.83
N ARG A 7 -7.27 3.99 3.03
CA ARG A 7 -7.24 5.43 3.29
C ARG A 7 -5.87 6.07 3.07
N ALA A 8 -4.79 5.41 3.48
CA ALA A 8 -3.43 5.90 3.27
C ALA A 8 -3.05 5.93 1.78
N LEU A 9 -3.47 4.91 1.02
CA LEU A 9 -3.31 4.89 -0.43
C LEU A 9 -4.13 6.01 -1.09
N TRP A 10 -5.36 6.24 -0.64
CA TRP A 10 -6.23 7.29 -1.15
C TRP A 10 -5.66 8.69 -0.89
N ALA A 11 -5.15 8.95 0.32
CA ALA A 11 -4.50 10.21 0.66
C ALA A 11 -3.27 10.46 -0.23
N ARG A 12 -2.48 9.43 -0.53
CA ARG A 12 -1.33 9.51 -1.45
C ARG A 12 -1.78 9.87 -2.88
N ILE A 13 -2.77 9.16 -3.41
CA ILE A 13 -3.29 9.37 -4.77
C ILE A 13 -3.94 10.77 -4.90
N CYS A 14 -4.70 11.20 -3.90
CA CYS A 14 -5.29 12.55 -3.88
C CYS A 14 -4.23 13.63 -3.80
N TYR A 15 -3.17 13.43 -3.00
CA TYR A 15 -2.03 14.34 -2.97
C TYR A 15 -1.36 14.47 -4.35
N SER A 16 -1.16 13.35 -5.06
CA SER A 16 -0.63 13.35 -6.43
C SER A 16 -1.53 14.09 -7.43
N ARG A 17 -2.86 14.00 -7.29
CA ARG A 17 -3.82 14.70 -8.19
C ARG A 17 -3.89 16.20 -7.94
N LEU A 18 -3.71 16.65 -6.69
CA LEU A 18 -3.70 18.08 -6.33
C LEU A 18 -2.42 18.78 -6.84
N GLN A 19 -1.26 18.13 -6.76
CA GLN A 19 0.01 18.66 -7.30
C GLN A 19 -0.01 18.82 -8.83
N GLY A 20 -0.86 18.07 -9.54
CA GLY A 20 -1.08 18.20 -10.98
C GLY A 20 -1.95 19.41 -11.40
N GLN A 21 -2.65 20.07 -10.46
CA GLN A 21 -3.59 21.15 -10.76
C GLN A 21 -3.03 22.56 -10.50
N GLU A 22 -1.98 22.74 -9.68
CA GLU A 22 -1.40 24.07 -9.39
C GLU A 22 -0.43 24.60 -10.47
N ASN A 23 -0.51 24.04 -11.67
CA ASN A 23 0.56 24.10 -12.65
C ASN A 23 0.04 24.60 -14.00
N SER A 24 -0.87 25.59 -14.00
CA SER A 24 -1.41 26.25 -15.19
C SER A 24 -1.18 27.76 -15.22
N SER A 25 0.08 28.18 -15.41
CA SER A 25 0.45 29.41 -16.11
C SER A 25 1.98 29.51 -16.18
N ASP A 26 2.60 28.71 -17.05
CA ASP A 26 3.62 29.19 -17.99
C ASP A 26 4.30 28.04 -18.74
N VAL A 27 4.57 28.30 -20.02
CA VAL A 27 5.20 27.41 -20.98
C VAL A 27 6.72 27.46 -20.75
N ASN A 28 7.32 26.35 -20.31
CA ASN A 28 8.53 25.75 -20.89
C ASN A 28 9.03 24.58 -20.00
N GLU A 29 9.33 23.44 -20.62
CA GLU A 29 10.15 22.35 -20.09
C GLU A 29 9.78 21.80 -18.69
N LYS A 30 8.61 21.17 -18.55
CA LYS A 30 8.35 20.30 -17.40
C LYS A 30 8.93 18.92 -17.69
N SER A 31 10.09 18.62 -17.08
CA SER A 31 10.43 17.25 -16.72
C SER A 31 9.16 16.62 -16.13
N LYS A 32 8.59 15.61 -16.81
CA LYS A 32 7.50 14.83 -16.24
C LYS A 32 8.03 14.34 -14.89
N GLU A 33 7.54 14.91 -13.79
CA GLU A 33 7.77 14.31 -12.49
C GLU A 33 7.04 12.97 -12.52
N GLU A 34 7.76 11.91 -12.88
CA GLU A 34 7.29 10.55 -12.77
C GLU A 34 7.13 10.25 -11.28
N PHE A 35 5.93 10.51 -10.76
CA PHE A 35 5.61 10.14 -9.39
C PHE A 35 5.86 8.63 -9.22
N PRO A 36 6.56 8.22 -8.15
CA PRO A 36 6.89 6.82 -7.96
C PRO A 36 5.60 6.00 -7.83
N ILE A 37 5.43 5.04 -8.74
CA ILE A 37 4.31 4.11 -8.75
C ILE A 37 4.17 3.49 -7.36
N ALA A 38 2.97 3.57 -6.77
CA ALA A 38 2.74 3.02 -5.44
C ALA A 38 2.87 1.50 -5.48
N LEU A 39 3.63 0.91 -4.55
CA LEU A 39 3.78 -0.55 -4.46
C LEU A 39 2.91 -1.10 -3.34
N LEU A 40 2.03 -2.04 -3.68
CA LEU A 40 1.14 -2.74 -2.76
C LEU A 40 1.60 -4.20 -2.60
N PHE A 41 2.00 -4.57 -1.39
CA PHE A 41 2.35 -5.95 -1.06
C PHE A 41 1.12 -6.75 -0.61
N CYS A 42 0.99 -7.98 -1.08
CA CYS A 42 -0.10 -8.88 -0.71
C CYS A 42 0.42 -10.32 -0.53
N ASP A 43 -0.03 -11.01 0.51
CA ASP A 43 0.27 -12.43 0.75
C ASP A 43 -0.73 -13.38 0.09
N ASN A 44 -1.92 -12.89 -0.23
CA ASN A 44 -2.96 -13.64 -0.88
C ASN A 44 -2.78 -13.66 -2.41
N LYS A 45 -2.23 -14.76 -2.92
CA LYS A 45 -2.05 -15.00 -4.36
C LYS A 45 -3.37 -14.88 -5.14
N ALA A 46 -4.49 -15.38 -4.59
CA ALA A 46 -5.77 -15.29 -5.27
C ALA A 46 -6.20 -13.82 -5.45
N ALA A 47 -6.04 -12.98 -4.42
CA ALA A 47 -6.33 -11.56 -4.52
C ALA A 47 -5.47 -10.85 -5.58
N LEU A 48 -4.18 -11.21 -5.68
CA LEU A 48 -3.27 -10.68 -6.69
C LEU A 48 -3.65 -11.10 -8.13
N THR A 49 -4.03 -12.36 -8.33
CA THR A 49 -4.49 -12.83 -9.65
C THR A 49 -5.78 -12.12 -10.06
N LEU A 50 -6.67 -11.84 -9.11
CA LEU A 50 -7.88 -11.06 -9.37
C LEU A 50 -7.57 -9.61 -9.78
N THR A 51 -6.53 -8.99 -9.23
CA THR A 51 -6.14 -7.61 -9.61
C THR A 51 -5.60 -7.50 -11.03
N HIS A 52 -5.00 -8.57 -11.58
CA HIS A 52 -4.39 -8.58 -12.91
C HIS A 52 -5.31 -9.05 -14.06
N GLY A 53 -6.61 -9.29 -13.82
CA GLY A 53 -7.56 -9.44 -14.93
C GLY A 53 -8.43 -10.70 -14.95
N LEU A 54 -8.57 -11.43 -13.83
CA LEU A 54 -9.71 -12.36 -13.75
C LEU A 54 -11.02 -11.57 -13.77
N LYS A 55 -11.85 -11.86 -14.77
CA LYS A 55 -13.18 -11.27 -14.94
C LYS A 55 -14.02 -11.52 -13.68
N SER A 56 -14.73 -10.48 -13.24
CA SER A 56 -15.74 -10.54 -12.19
C SER A 56 -16.72 -11.70 -12.42
N THR A 57 -16.44 -12.86 -11.85
CA THR A 57 -17.43 -13.95 -11.75
C THR A 57 -18.44 -13.59 -10.66
N SER A 58 -19.68 -14.08 -10.74
CA SER A 58 -20.72 -13.89 -9.72
C SER A 58 -20.27 -14.23 -8.29
N ALA A 59 -19.21 -15.04 -8.14
CA ALA A 59 -18.54 -15.37 -6.88
C ALA A 59 -17.80 -14.20 -6.19
N ILE A 60 -17.56 -13.08 -6.89
CA ILE A 60 -16.78 -11.93 -6.42
C ILE A 60 -17.69 -10.78 -5.92
N ARG A 61 -19.01 -10.97 -5.97
CA ARG A 61 -20.00 -9.93 -5.59
C ARG A 61 -19.90 -9.45 -4.14
N HIS A 62 -19.31 -10.26 -3.26
CA HIS A 62 -19.05 -9.92 -1.85
C HIS A 62 -17.71 -9.18 -1.63
N ILE A 63 -16.93 -8.98 -2.69
CA ILE A 63 -15.69 -8.23 -2.59
C ILE A 63 -16.02 -6.73 -2.53
N ARG A 64 -15.61 -6.08 -1.43
CA ARG A 64 -15.82 -4.65 -1.13
C ARG A 64 -15.38 -3.75 -2.30
N THR A 65 -16.02 -2.58 -2.44
CA THR A 65 -15.69 -1.52 -3.41
C THR A 65 -14.20 -1.16 -3.44
N SER A 66 -13.51 -1.26 -2.31
CA SER A 66 -12.06 -1.04 -2.20
C SER A 66 -11.22 -1.91 -3.14
N PHE A 67 -11.70 -3.12 -3.48
CA PHE A 67 -11.00 -4.00 -4.42
C PHE A 67 -11.13 -3.54 -5.86
N HIS A 68 -12.33 -3.13 -6.28
CA HIS A 68 -12.55 -2.57 -7.62
C HIS A 68 -11.67 -1.35 -7.85
N HIS A 69 -11.55 -0.49 -6.83
CA HIS A 69 -10.64 0.65 -6.87
C HIS A 69 -9.17 0.24 -7.06
N ILE A 70 -8.69 -0.79 -6.35
CA ILE A 70 -7.31 -1.30 -6.53
C ILE A 70 -7.11 -1.85 -7.94
N VAL A 71 -8.09 -2.59 -8.48
CA VAL A 71 -8.04 -3.08 -9.87
C VAL A 71 -7.93 -1.91 -10.85
N ASP A 72 -8.71 -0.86 -10.64
CA ASP A 72 -8.70 0.31 -11.52
C ASP A 72 -7.37 1.09 -11.43
N GLU A 73 -6.80 1.27 -10.24
CA GLU A 73 -5.49 1.91 -10.05
C GLU A 73 -4.35 1.04 -10.63
N VAL A 74 -4.43 -0.29 -10.53
CA VAL A 74 -3.48 -1.21 -11.21
C VAL A 74 -3.60 -1.10 -12.73
N ARG A 75 -4.82 -1.02 -13.27
CA ARG A 75 -5.06 -0.82 -14.70
C ARG A 75 -4.56 0.54 -15.21
N GLN A 76 -4.67 1.58 -14.39
CA GLN A 76 -4.17 2.92 -14.70
C GLN A 76 -2.65 3.04 -14.57
N GLY A 77 -1.97 2.01 -14.04
CA GLY A 77 -0.51 2.01 -13.84
C GLY A 77 -0.05 2.89 -12.67
N THR A 78 -0.96 3.42 -11.86
CA THR A 78 -0.66 4.23 -10.67
C THR A 78 -0.31 3.37 -9.45
N LEU A 79 -0.68 2.09 -9.49
CA LEU A 79 -0.44 1.10 -8.45
C LEU A 79 0.19 -0.17 -9.05
N CYS A 80 1.30 -0.62 -8.47
CA CYS A 80 1.91 -1.91 -8.75
C CYS A 80 1.65 -2.85 -7.57
N THR A 81 1.32 -4.11 -7.84
CA THR A 81 1.05 -5.11 -6.81
C THR A 81 2.11 -6.21 -6.83
N ASN A 82 2.65 -6.57 -5.67
CA ASN A 82 3.65 -7.62 -5.55
C ASN A 82 3.30 -8.66 -4.48
N TRP A 83 3.61 -9.92 -4.75
CA TRP A 83 3.39 -10.98 -3.79
C TRP A 83 4.50 -11.00 -2.72
N VAL A 84 4.11 -11.22 -1.47
CA VAL A 84 5.05 -11.47 -0.37
C VAL A 84 4.59 -12.72 0.40
N PRO A 85 5.48 -13.61 0.86
CA PRO A 85 5.09 -14.68 1.76
C PRO A 85 4.37 -14.12 2.99
N GLY A 86 3.32 -14.78 3.49
CA GLY A 86 2.62 -14.33 4.71
C GLY A 86 3.56 -14.20 5.92
N LYS A 87 4.57 -15.09 6.02
CA LYS A 87 5.64 -14.99 7.03
C LYS A 87 6.45 -13.71 6.95
N ASP A 88 6.50 -13.05 5.80
CA ASP A 88 7.19 -11.78 5.58
C ASP A 88 6.27 -10.57 5.47
N MET A 89 4.94 -10.79 5.47
CA MET A 89 3.96 -9.71 5.50
C MET A 89 4.11 -8.90 6.80
N LEU A 90 4.61 -7.67 6.72
CA LEU A 90 4.83 -6.84 7.91
C LEU A 90 3.50 -6.38 8.53
N ALA A 91 2.48 -6.17 7.70
CA ALA A 91 1.14 -5.76 8.16
C ALA A 91 0.47 -6.77 9.09
N ASP A 92 0.92 -8.04 9.08
CA ASP A 92 0.42 -9.06 10.01
C ASP A 92 0.68 -8.67 11.47
N GLY A 93 1.79 -7.98 11.75
CA GLY A 93 2.09 -7.47 13.08
C GLY A 93 1.07 -6.47 13.62
N LEU A 94 0.30 -5.82 12.73
CA LEU A 94 -0.72 -4.84 13.08
C LEU A 94 -2.15 -5.37 12.97
N THR A 95 -2.35 -6.50 12.31
CA THR A 95 -3.69 -7.00 11.93
C THR A 95 -4.04 -8.36 12.50
N LYS A 96 -3.05 -9.12 12.98
CA LYS A 96 -3.24 -10.47 13.51
C LYS A 96 -2.77 -10.55 14.96
N PRO A 97 -3.43 -11.37 15.81
CA PRO A 97 -2.92 -11.70 17.13
C PRO A 97 -1.76 -12.70 16.97
N LEU A 98 -0.53 -12.19 16.88
CA LEU A 98 0.68 -13.00 16.75
C LEU A 98 1.25 -13.37 18.12
N GLY A 99 1.90 -14.53 18.21
CA GLY A 99 2.69 -14.88 19.40
C GLY A 99 3.85 -13.90 19.60
N ARG A 100 4.27 -13.71 20.86
CA ARG A 100 5.25 -12.69 21.27
C ARG A 100 6.48 -12.57 20.36
N ILE A 101 7.10 -13.69 20.02
CA ILE A 101 8.32 -13.72 19.18
C ILE A 101 8.05 -13.13 17.78
N GLN A 102 6.96 -13.58 17.14
CA GLN A 102 6.60 -13.10 15.80
C GLN A 102 6.16 -11.63 15.84
N PHE A 103 5.39 -11.24 16.86
CA PHE A 103 5.01 -9.85 17.05
C PHE A 103 6.23 -8.94 17.23
N GLU A 104 7.18 -9.32 18.09
CA GLU A 104 8.41 -8.55 18.33
C GLU A 104 9.29 -8.45 17.07
N ASP A 105 9.40 -9.52 16.29
CA ASP A 105 10.08 -9.50 14.99
C ASP A 105 9.42 -8.51 14.03
N LYS A 106 8.11 -8.61 13.83
CA LYS A 106 7.35 -7.72 12.93
C LYS A 106 7.45 -6.26 13.37
N ARG A 107 7.27 -5.99 14.65
CA ARG A 107 7.40 -4.65 15.26
C ARG A 107 8.79 -4.06 14.98
N ARG A 108 9.85 -4.86 15.17
CA ARG A 108 11.23 -4.45 14.90
C ARG A 108 11.45 -4.16 13.41
N ARG A 109 10.94 -5.01 12.51
CA ARG A 109 11.06 -4.84 11.05
C ARG A 109 10.29 -3.63 10.51
N ILE A 110 9.17 -3.27 11.14
CA ILE A 110 8.42 -2.04 10.85
C ILE A 110 9.17 -0.79 11.32
N GLY A 111 10.13 -0.94 12.24
CA GLY A 111 10.88 0.18 12.82
C GLY A 111 10.23 0.78 14.06
N VAL A 112 9.23 0.13 14.65
CA VAL A 112 8.70 0.53 15.95
C VAL A 112 9.74 0.20 17.01
N ARG A 113 10.27 1.25 17.65
CA ARG A 113 11.28 1.15 18.71
C ARG A 113 10.80 1.84 19.97
N ASP A 114 11.42 1.44 21.06
CA ASP A 114 11.30 2.11 22.34
C ASP A 114 12.00 3.47 22.25
N VAL A 115 11.27 4.54 22.58
CA VAL A 115 11.75 5.92 22.39
C VAL A 115 12.88 6.22 23.38
N GLU A 116 12.75 5.78 24.63
CA GLU A 116 13.74 6.02 25.68
C GLU A 116 15.09 5.40 25.29
N LYS A 117 15.07 4.13 24.88
CA LYS A 117 16.27 3.41 24.44
C LYS A 117 16.90 3.95 23.16
N TRP A 118 16.11 4.62 22.31
CA TRP A 118 16.62 5.23 21.09
C TRP A 118 17.35 6.55 21.37
N ILE A 119 16.86 7.33 22.34
CA ILE A 119 17.49 8.59 22.77
C ILE A 119 18.86 8.30 23.41
N ASP A 120 18.94 7.28 24.26
CA ASP A 120 20.19 6.89 24.94
C ASP A 120 21.28 6.38 23.98
N GLN A 121 20.92 5.86 22.79
CA GLN A 121 21.88 5.42 21.78
C GLN A 121 22.44 6.57 20.92
N LYS A 122 21.84 7.76 21.00
CA LYS A 122 22.24 8.95 20.24
C LYS A 122 23.07 9.95 21.05
N THR A 123 23.14 9.76 22.37
CA THR A 123 23.91 10.60 23.30
C THR A 123 25.25 9.93 23.60
#